data_AF-A0A517Z9B8-F1
#
_entry.id   AF-A0A517Z9B8-F1
#
_cell.length_a   1.000
_cell.length_b   1.000
_cell.length_c   1.000
_cell.angle_alpha   90.00
_cell.angle_beta   90.00
_cell.angle_gamma   90.00
#
_symmetry.space_group_name_H-M   'P 1'
#
loop_
_entity.id
_entity.type
_entity.pdbx_description
1 polymer ?
#
loop_
_entity_poly.entity_id
_entity_poly.type
_entity_poly.pdbx_seq_one_letter_code
_entity_poly.pdbx_strand_id
1 'polypeptide(L)'
;MADTEDLRDLKPKLVRARVEELLAAGLSDADLRDRLEELSAAMAFAGYTWLWGPELYRRNRVMFRPFILNHFSRTLMKPEWDWEAVEWKGTTGERLDAWLAEVDANGDADLFRKLYSWKHSTGQWGGLDQKHWQKDVLERFDSAETPASRAAVLDQFDMWARLDEPAAIRLYERDARAAVPFILKHLPGEYDENFKPWDELSGRARSRGDHDFAFDLYRRQVDQKSWTRDVLRLADEFPDSQVLCAELEKRHPQRWNIDKGTAFFKLVEKRGRDVFPYVQKHLSSVYRSWWGGRDGYTKLVRLSAKNQWWDLWSALVRSCARPDEYNKEVTRLLVDREMPDDERQKRLLMLTGISREWNFGPFSMARVQQLDDATAVKLYAKYPDLLRGPFRMNASAGWYQTFPKLSEAVIKAEDETLIDFFASRLVTRAVSYGWGQEMVDLAERYSRYYEEFRDDDREFSRRATNVLGQVPAFAIWNFNELTRTNRLARMFYARSPAKYLACPEGVRDLLEAPQIHAQAVAFRVLGLEDERSRKLAAGNVDLLQATLLRPLHRATRALAFRALANAAVDLETAERIHRQCREAMYLPDKRYPKEQLIGLIGRLLHDWPELRMDSEQPVIYGASV
;
A
#
# COMPACT_ATOMS: atom_id res chain seq x y z
N MET A 1 33.88 24.18 -23.15
CA MET A 1 33.22 23.80 -21.87
C MET A 1 32.67 25.08 -21.29
N ALA A 2 31.40 25.38 -21.59
CA ALA A 2 30.71 26.51 -20.98
C ALA A 2 30.22 26.05 -19.60
N ASP A 3 30.49 26.83 -18.56
CA ASP A 3 29.96 26.63 -17.22
C ASP A 3 28.45 26.41 -17.31
N THR A 4 28.01 25.20 -17.02
CA THR A 4 26.59 24.90 -16.87
C THR A 4 26.22 25.41 -15.49
N GLU A 5 25.96 26.71 -15.39
CA GLU A 5 25.47 27.37 -14.18
C GLU A 5 24.28 26.54 -13.65
N ASP A 6 24.38 26.01 -12.44
CA ASP A 6 23.30 25.21 -11.86
C ASP A 6 22.06 26.10 -11.76
N LEU A 7 21.05 25.77 -12.56
CA LEU A 7 19.82 26.54 -12.67
C LEU A 7 19.15 26.73 -11.29
N ARG A 8 19.40 25.82 -10.34
CA ARG A 8 18.87 25.86 -8.98
C ARG A 8 19.37 27.07 -8.18
N ASP A 9 20.57 27.56 -8.47
CA ASP A 9 21.22 28.65 -7.72
C ASP A 9 20.97 30.03 -8.35
N LEU A 10 20.18 30.10 -9.42
CA LEU A 10 19.88 31.37 -10.09
C LEU A 10 19.16 32.34 -9.16
N LYS A 11 19.71 33.56 -9.08
CA LYS A 11 19.11 34.65 -8.29
C LYS A 11 17.72 35.00 -8.82
N PRO A 12 16.74 35.31 -7.95
CA PRO A 12 15.37 35.59 -8.38
C PRO A 12 15.23 36.66 -9.47
N LYS A 13 16.03 37.73 -9.41
CA LYS A 13 16.00 38.81 -10.43
C LYS A 13 16.38 38.31 -11.83
N LEU A 14 17.34 37.38 -11.92
CA LEU A 14 17.78 36.82 -13.19
C LEU A 14 16.73 35.85 -13.76
N VAL A 15 16.11 35.04 -12.90
CA VAL A 15 14.98 34.18 -13.29
C VAL A 15 13.83 35.01 -13.85
N ARG A 16 13.49 36.13 -13.20
CA ARG A 16 12.47 37.07 -13.69
C ARG A 16 12.81 37.62 -15.08
N ALA A 17 14.02 38.12 -15.27
CA ALA A 17 14.44 38.69 -16.55
C ALA A 17 14.37 37.65 -17.68
N ARG A 18 14.82 36.41 -17.42
CA ARG A 18 14.72 35.31 -18.39
C ARG A 18 13.27 34.93 -18.71
N VAL A 19 12.36 34.97 -17.73
CA VAL A 19 10.91 34.80 -17.99
C VAL A 19 10.39 35.90 -18.91
N GLU A 20 10.70 37.17 -18.62
CA GLU A 20 10.26 38.32 -19.44
C GLU A 20 10.81 38.22 -20.88
N GLU A 21 12.07 37.83 -21.04
CA GLU A 21 12.70 37.59 -22.34
C GLU A 21 11.99 36.48 -23.14
N LEU A 22 11.76 35.32 -22.51
CA LEU A 22 11.09 34.18 -23.18
C LEU A 22 9.67 34.53 -23.62
N LEU A 23 8.91 35.27 -22.79
CA LEU A 23 7.56 35.71 -23.13
C LEU A 23 7.56 36.70 -24.31
N ALA A 24 8.61 37.51 -24.47
CA ALA A 24 8.75 38.48 -25.56
C ALA A 24 9.36 37.90 -26.85
N ALA A 25 10.03 36.74 -26.79
CA ALA A 25 10.89 36.21 -27.87
C ALA A 25 10.16 35.72 -29.14
N GLY A 26 8.83 35.87 -29.25
CA GLY A 26 8.08 35.48 -30.46
C GLY A 26 8.17 34.00 -30.83
N LEU A 27 8.51 33.12 -29.87
CA LEU A 27 8.69 31.68 -30.06
C LEU A 27 7.40 30.98 -30.46
N SER A 28 7.46 29.74 -30.96
CA SER A 28 6.28 28.88 -31.07
C SER A 28 5.79 28.45 -29.67
N ASP A 29 4.54 28.01 -29.55
CA ASP A 29 4.00 27.58 -28.24
C ASP A 29 4.76 26.36 -27.67
N ALA A 30 5.21 25.45 -28.53
CA ALA A 30 6.01 24.28 -28.15
C ALA A 30 7.39 24.69 -27.64
N ASP A 31 8.09 25.55 -28.40
CA ASP A 31 9.42 26.03 -28.01
C ASP A 31 9.36 26.86 -26.73
N LEU A 32 8.35 27.72 -26.58
CA LEU A 32 8.16 28.50 -25.36
C LEU A 32 7.94 27.59 -24.14
N ARG A 33 7.10 26.56 -24.27
CA ARG A 33 6.86 25.59 -23.19
C ARG A 33 8.14 24.89 -22.80
N ASP A 34 8.88 24.34 -23.77
CA ASP A 34 10.08 23.56 -23.49
C ASP A 34 11.19 24.42 -22.84
N ARG A 35 11.33 25.68 -23.27
CA ARG A 35 12.25 26.65 -22.62
C ARG A 35 11.83 27.04 -21.21
N LEU A 36 10.53 27.16 -20.95
CA LEU A 36 10.03 27.42 -19.60
C LEU A 36 10.15 26.18 -18.70
N GLU A 37 10.01 24.98 -19.25
CA GLU A 37 10.25 23.72 -18.53
C GLU A 37 11.72 23.62 -18.09
N GLU A 38 12.66 23.95 -18.97
CA GLU A 38 14.09 24.07 -18.63
C GLU A 38 14.30 25.08 -17.49
N LEU A 39 13.70 26.27 -17.59
CA LEU A 39 13.84 27.31 -16.55
C LEU A 39 13.16 26.94 -15.23
N SER A 40 12.16 26.04 -15.25
CA SER A 40 11.45 25.58 -14.06
C SER A 40 12.33 24.84 -13.04
N ALA A 41 13.51 24.39 -13.47
CA ALA A 41 14.52 23.84 -12.58
C ALA A 41 15.07 24.87 -11.57
N ALA A 42 14.91 26.17 -11.84
CA ALA A 42 15.30 27.24 -10.93
C ALA A 42 14.33 27.37 -9.75
N MET A 43 14.84 27.42 -8.52
CA MET A 43 14.02 27.48 -7.30
C MET A 43 13.03 28.66 -7.29
N ALA A 44 13.45 29.81 -7.82
CA ALA A 44 12.64 31.02 -7.84
C ALA A 44 11.56 31.03 -8.94
N PHE A 45 11.58 30.10 -9.91
CA PHE A 45 10.72 30.14 -11.10
C PHE A 45 9.23 30.17 -10.76
N ALA A 46 8.81 29.24 -9.89
CA ALA A 46 7.40 29.09 -9.51
C ALA A 46 6.84 30.37 -8.84
N GLY A 47 7.69 31.13 -8.13
CA GLY A 47 7.28 32.38 -7.48
C GLY A 47 6.86 33.50 -8.44
N TYR A 48 7.17 33.37 -9.74
CA TYR A 48 6.74 34.31 -10.77
C TYR A 48 5.46 33.90 -11.49
N THR A 49 4.65 33.02 -10.89
CA THR A 49 3.35 32.59 -11.45
C THR A 49 2.46 33.78 -11.84
N TRP A 50 2.46 34.88 -11.07
CA TRP A 50 1.70 36.10 -11.37
C TRP A 50 2.13 36.82 -12.66
N LEU A 51 3.36 36.58 -13.11
CA LEU A 51 3.96 37.21 -14.27
C LEU A 51 3.73 36.37 -15.52
N TRP A 52 4.14 35.10 -15.50
CA TRP A 52 4.05 34.22 -16.67
C TRP A 52 2.68 33.54 -16.80
N GLY A 53 2.00 33.24 -15.70
CA GLY A 53 0.73 32.51 -15.71
C GLY A 53 -0.36 33.16 -16.57
N PRO A 54 -0.69 34.45 -16.35
CA PRO A 54 -1.69 35.15 -17.15
C PRO A 54 -1.35 35.21 -18.65
N GLU A 55 -0.08 35.43 -18.99
CA GLU A 55 0.37 35.55 -20.38
C GLU A 55 0.25 34.21 -21.12
N LEU A 56 0.71 33.12 -20.49
CA LEU A 56 0.61 31.77 -21.06
C LEU A 56 -0.85 31.32 -21.20
N TYR A 57 -1.69 31.64 -20.21
CA TYR A 57 -3.11 31.30 -20.23
C TYR A 57 -3.83 31.97 -21.40
N ARG A 58 -3.62 33.29 -21.58
CA ARG A 58 -4.18 34.07 -22.70
C ARG A 58 -3.68 33.59 -24.06
N ARG A 59 -2.41 33.20 -24.12
CA ARG A 59 -1.76 32.78 -25.36
C ARG A 59 -2.32 31.46 -25.90
N ASN A 60 -2.30 30.41 -25.08
CA ASN A 60 -2.85 29.10 -25.46
C ASN A 60 -3.21 28.28 -24.22
N ARG A 61 -4.42 28.50 -23.70
CA ARG A 61 -4.98 27.80 -22.53
C ARG A 61 -4.79 26.28 -22.59
N VAL A 62 -5.12 25.65 -23.71
CA VAL A 62 -5.13 24.18 -23.82
C VAL A 62 -3.72 23.62 -23.65
N MET A 63 -2.72 24.27 -24.24
CA MET A 63 -1.33 23.82 -24.21
C MET A 63 -0.63 24.13 -22.87
N PHE A 64 -0.86 25.33 -22.32
CA PHE A 64 -0.12 25.79 -21.14
C PHE A 64 -0.79 25.49 -19.81
N ARG A 65 -2.08 25.12 -19.77
CA ARG A 65 -2.77 24.81 -18.51
C ARG A 65 -2.07 23.71 -17.68
N PRO A 66 -1.64 22.56 -18.23
CA PRO A 66 -0.91 21.55 -17.46
C PRO A 66 0.38 22.10 -16.86
N PHE A 67 1.12 22.90 -17.62
CA PHE A 67 2.35 23.56 -17.18
C PHE A 67 2.07 24.53 -16.02
N ILE A 68 1.07 25.40 -16.17
CA ILE A 68 0.66 26.35 -15.13
C ILE A 68 0.32 25.62 -13.83
N LEU A 69 -0.48 24.54 -13.90
CA LEU A 69 -0.89 23.80 -12.70
C LEU A 69 0.28 23.10 -12.01
N ASN A 70 1.25 22.59 -12.77
CA ASN A 70 2.42 21.88 -12.26
C ASN A 70 3.39 22.82 -11.52
N HIS A 71 3.52 24.06 -12.00
CA HIS A 71 4.48 25.04 -11.46
C HIS A 71 3.82 26.20 -10.70
N PHE A 72 2.52 26.12 -10.42
CA PHE A 72 1.80 27.17 -9.70
C PHE A 72 2.34 27.32 -8.28
N SER A 73 2.77 28.54 -7.93
CA SER A 73 3.13 28.91 -6.57
C SER A 73 2.68 30.31 -6.21
N ARG A 74 2.31 30.49 -4.94
CA ARG A 74 2.02 31.78 -4.30
C ARG A 74 3.20 32.32 -3.48
N THR A 75 4.31 31.57 -3.47
CA THR A 75 5.53 31.88 -2.72
C THR A 75 6.74 31.89 -3.64
N LEU A 76 7.62 32.85 -3.45
CA LEU A 76 8.93 32.90 -4.07
C LEU A 76 9.94 32.20 -3.17
N MET A 77 10.56 31.13 -3.69
CA MET A 77 11.66 30.44 -3.02
C MET A 77 12.98 31.03 -3.49
N LYS A 78 13.84 31.44 -2.55
CA LYS A 78 15.18 31.98 -2.81
C LYS A 78 16.22 30.86 -2.65
N PRO A 79 17.44 31.04 -3.21
CA PRO A 79 18.59 30.23 -2.80
C PRO A 79 18.71 30.22 -1.26
N GLU A 80 19.23 29.14 -0.68
CA GLU A 80 19.30 28.89 0.78
C GLU A 80 17.97 28.48 1.46
N TRP A 81 16.92 28.16 0.70
CA TRP A 81 15.61 27.72 1.20
C TRP A 81 14.82 28.79 1.98
N ASP A 82 15.18 30.06 1.83
CA ASP A 82 14.37 31.19 2.30
C ASP A 82 13.15 31.38 1.38
N TRP A 83 12.01 31.80 1.94
CA TRP A 83 10.77 31.97 1.19
C TRP A 83 10.04 33.26 1.56
N GLU A 84 9.42 33.89 0.56
CA GLU A 84 8.55 35.04 0.75
C GLU A 84 7.19 34.82 0.06
N ALA A 85 6.11 35.28 0.69
CA ALA A 85 4.79 35.26 0.10
C ALA A 85 4.69 36.36 -0.98
N VAL A 86 4.17 36.01 -2.14
CA VAL A 86 3.90 37.00 -3.19
C VAL A 86 2.58 37.70 -2.86
N GLU A 87 2.64 38.99 -2.56
CA GLU A 87 1.46 39.75 -2.17
C GLU A 87 0.52 40.03 -3.34
N TRP A 88 -0.79 39.87 -3.12
CA TRP A 88 -1.84 40.28 -4.05
C TRP A 88 -2.10 41.79 -3.94
N LYS A 89 -1.14 42.62 -4.36
CA LYS A 89 -1.22 44.09 -4.28
C LYS A 89 -0.53 44.77 -5.46
N GLY A 90 -0.85 46.04 -5.68
CA GLY A 90 -0.26 46.86 -6.75
C GLY A 90 -0.39 46.20 -8.11
N THR A 91 0.65 46.30 -8.93
CA THR A 91 0.69 45.74 -10.30
C THR A 91 0.54 44.22 -10.34
N THR A 92 1.03 43.50 -9.33
CA THR A 92 0.82 42.06 -9.19
C THR A 92 -0.67 41.75 -8.98
N GLY A 93 -1.32 42.47 -8.07
CA GLY A 93 -2.75 42.34 -7.79
C GLY A 93 -3.63 42.63 -9.00
N GLU A 94 -3.36 43.71 -9.72
CA GLU A 94 -4.11 44.09 -10.93
C GLU A 94 -4.06 43.00 -12.02
N ARG A 95 -2.86 42.43 -12.25
CA ARG A 95 -2.69 41.32 -13.21
C ARG A 95 -3.42 40.06 -12.77
N LEU A 96 -3.30 39.72 -11.49
CA LEU A 96 -3.94 38.53 -10.93
C LEU A 96 -5.46 38.67 -10.87
N ASP A 97 -6.00 39.87 -10.64
CA ASP A 97 -7.44 40.15 -10.68
C ASP A 97 -8.00 40.00 -12.10
N ALA A 98 -7.31 40.55 -13.11
CA ALA A 98 -7.68 40.36 -14.50
C ALA A 98 -7.63 38.86 -14.89
N TRP A 99 -6.60 38.14 -14.44
CA TRP A 99 -6.47 36.72 -14.72
C TRP A 99 -7.53 35.88 -14.01
N LEU A 100 -7.83 36.17 -12.75
CA LEU A 100 -8.90 35.49 -12.01
C LEU A 100 -10.25 35.69 -12.69
N ALA A 101 -10.56 36.91 -13.15
CA ALA A 101 -11.81 37.19 -13.87
C ALA A 101 -11.87 36.44 -15.22
N GLU A 102 -10.76 36.34 -15.94
CA GLU A 102 -10.68 35.59 -17.19
C GLU A 102 -10.83 34.08 -16.98
N VAL A 103 -10.18 33.53 -15.96
CA VAL A 103 -10.27 32.12 -15.57
C VAL A 103 -11.69 31.77 -15.14
N ASP A 104 -12.34 32.65 -14.40
CA ASP A 104 -13.74 32.55 -13.98
C ASP A 104 -14.69 32.54 -15.20
N ALA A 105 -14.57 33.53 -16.09
CA ALA A 105 -15.39 33.61 -17.31
C ALA A 105 -15.25 32.38 -18.23
N ASN A 106 -14.08 31.74 -18.21
CA ASN A 106 -13.78 30.54 -19.00
C ASN A 106 -14.17 29.23 -18.32
N GLY A 107 -14.64 29.25 -17.07
CA GLY A 107 -15.04 28.06 -16.32
C GLY A 107 -13.89 27.11 -15.95
N ASP A 108 -12.65 27.61 -15.81
CA ASP A 108 -11.51 26.77 -15.42
C ASP A 108 -11.43 26.63 -13.89
N ALA A 109 -12.17 25.66 -13.36
CA ALA A 109 -12.35 25.44 -11.93
C ALA A 109 -11.03 25.23 -11.16
N ASP A 110 -10.07 24.45 -11.67
CA ASP A 110 -8.85 24.15 -10.92
C ASP A 110 -7.97 25.39 -10.73
N LEU A 111 -7.83 26.19 -11.79
CA LEU A 111 -7.04 27.42 -11.73
C LEU A 111 -7.78 28.51 -10.96
N PHE A 112 -9.11 28.60 -11.11
CA PHE A 112 -9.94 29.47 -10.28
C PHE A 112 -9.70 29.17 -8.81
N ARG A 113 -9.73 27.89 -8.42
CA ARG A 113 -9.56 27.51 -7.02
C ARG A 113 -8.22 27.97 -6.44
N LYS A 114 -7.14 27.81 -7.21
CA LYS A 114 -5.81 28.26 -6.80
C LYS A 114 -5.70 29.78 -6.67
N LEU A 115 -6.23 30.54 -7.64
CA LEU A 115 -6.18 32.00 -7.66
C LEU A 115 -7.09 32.62 -6.59
N TYR A 116 -8.33 32.15 -6.47
CA TYR A 116 -9.27 32.61 -5.45
C TYR A 116 -8.75 32.35 -4.04
N SER A 117 -8.17 31.16 -3.79
CA SER A 117 -7.55 30.84 -2.50
C SER A 117 -6.33 31.71 -2.18
N TRP A 118 -5.60 32.18 -3.20
CA TRP A 118 -4.49 33.10 -3.01
C TRP A 118 -5.00 34.50 -2.68
N LYS A 119 -5.96 35.03 -3.46
CA LYS A 119 -6.56 36.35 -3.26
C LYS A 119 -7.19 36.52 -1.87
N HIS A 120 -7.95 35.51 -1.43
CA HIS A 120 -8.68 35.54 -0.17
C HIS A 120 -7.97 34.79 0.96
N SER A 121 -6.63 34.75 0.92
CA SER A 121 -5.84 34.13 1.98
C SER A 121 -5.75 35.03 3.21
N THR A 122 -6.00 34.46 4.39
CA THR A 122 -5.91 35.13 5.69
C THR A 122 -4.65 34.70 6.44
N GLY A 123 -3.88 35.67 6.92
CA GLY A 123 -2.76 35.47 7.84
C GLY A 123 -1.49 34.84 7.23
N GLN A 124 -0.43 34.77 8.04
CA GLN A 124 0.90 34.32 7.63
C GLN A 124 0.98 32.82 7.30
N TRP A 125 0.07 32.01 7.85
CA TRP A 125 0.05 30.55 7.69
C TRP A 125 -0.89 30.06 6.58
N GLY A 126 -1.60 30.99 5.93
CA GLY A 126 -2.60 30.69 4.91
C GLY A 126 -3.89 30.10 5.48
N GLY A 127 -5.00 30.42 4.81
CA GLY A 127 -6.35 29.96 5.15
C GLY A 127 -7.33 30.78 4.33
N LEU A 128 -8.42 30.20 3.86
CA LEU A 128 -9.40 30.94 3.07
C LEU A 128 -10.28 31.80 3.99
N ASP A 129 -10.57 33.04 3.59
CA ASP A 129 -11.62 33.83 4.24
C ASP A 129 -12.98 33.13 4.07
N GLN A 130 -13.39 32.38 5.09
CA GLN A 130 -14.60 31.56 5.05
C GLN A 130 -15.87 32.40 4.88
N LYS A 131 -15.92 33.59 5.47
CA LYS A 131 -17.10 34.47 5.37
C LYS A 131 -17.25 34.98 3.94
N HIS A 132 -16.14 35.38 3.33
CA HIS A 132 -16.14 35.84 1.95
C HIS A 132 -16.47 34.72 0.97
N TRP A 133 -15.81 33.57 1.11
CA TRP A 133 -16.10 32.36 0.31
C TRP A 133 -17.58 31.95 0.39
N GLN A 134 -18.15 31.88 1.59
CA GLN A 134 -19.54 31.47 1.75
C GLN A 134 -20.51 32.46 1.10
N LYS A 135 -20.24 33.77 1.24
CA LYS A 135 -21.03 34.81 0.59
C LYS A 135 -21.04 34.63 -0.94
N ASP A 136 -19.87 34.50 -1.55
CA ASP A 136 -19.71 34.38 -3.00
C ASP A 136 -20.36 33.10 -3.55
N VAL A 137 -20.22 31.97 -2.86
CA VAL A 137 -20.90 30.72 -3.20
C VAL A 137 -22.41 30.92 -3.23
N LEU A 138 -22.99 31.50 -2.18
CA LEU A 138 -24.44 31.70 -2.08
C LEU A 138 -24.97 32.66 -3.15
N GLU A 139 -24.30 33.78 -3.36
CA GLU A 139 -24.70 34.80 -4.35
C GLU A 139 -24.68 34.21 -5.78
N ARG A 140 -23.60 33.50 -6.14
CA ARG A 140 -23.48 32.88 -7.47
C ARG A 140 -24.44 31.72 -7.65
N PHE A 141 -24.65 30.91 -6.61
CA PHE A 141 -25.56 29.77 -6.66
C PHE A 141 -27.02 30.22 -6.82
N ASP A 142 -27.44 31.29 -6.15
CA ASP A 142 -28.79 31.82 -6.28
C ASP A 142 -29.04 32.48 -7.63
N SER A 143 -28.01 33.15 -8.16
CA SER A 143 -28.02 33.80 -9.49
C SER A 143 -28.03 32.78 -10.64
N ALA A 144 -27.57 31.55 -10.40
CA ALA A 144 -27.59 30.48 -11.39
C ALA A 144 -29.02 29.97 -11.65
N GLU A 145 -29.47 30.14 -12.89
CA GLU A 145 -30.86 29.84 -13.30
C GLU A 145 -31.13 28.35 -13.44
N THR A 146 -30.14 27.57 -13.88
CA THR A 146 -30.29 26.14 -14.18
C THR A 146 -29.61 25.23 -13.16
N PRO A 147 -30.06 23.98 -12.98
CA PRO A 147 -29.37 22.99 -12.14
C PRO A 147 -27.92 22.73 -12.58
N ALA A 148 -27.64 22.76 -13.89
CA ALA A 148 -26.29 22.56 -14.42
C ALA A 148 -25.36 23.74 -14.06
N SER A 149 -25.84 24.98 -14.20
CA SER A 149 -25.06 26.16 -13.78
C SER A 149 -24.81 26.17 -12.27
N ARG A 150 -25.78 25.72 -11.47
CA ARG A 150 -25.60 25.57 -10.01
C ARG A 150 -24.53 24.53 -9.66
N ALA A 151 -24.55 23.38 -10.33
CA ALA A 151 -23.52 22.36 -10.15
C ALA A 151 -22.12 22.87 -10.54
N ALA A 152 -22.01 23.65 -11.63
CA ALA A 152 -20.76 24.28 -12.05
C ALA A 152 -20.22 25.28 -11.01
N VAL A 153 -21.09 26.11 -10.42
CA VAL A 153 -20.72 27.02 -9.32
C VAL A 153 -20.18 26.21 -8.12
N LEU A 154 -20.89 25.16 -7.70
CA LEU A 154 -20.44 24.34 -6.56
C LEU A 154 -19.10 23.63 -6.85
N ASP A 155 -18.89 23.14 -8.07
CA ASP A 155 -17.59 22.56 -8.45
C ASP A 155 -16.50 23.62 -8.37
N GLN A 156 -16.70 24.79 -8.98
CA GLN A 156 -15.74 25.89 -8.98
C GLN A 156 -15.31 26.32 -7.57
N PHE A 157 -16.20 26.21 -6.59
CA PHE A 157 -15.94 26.57 -5.19
C PHE A 157 -15.62 25.38 -4.26
N ASP A 158 -15.44 24.15 -4.79
CA ASP A 158 -15.06 22.95 -4.01
C ASP A 158 -13.62 23.08 -3.48
N MET A 159 -13.48 23.80 -2.37
CA MET A 159 -12.23 24.22 -1.75
C MET A 159 -12.15 23.71 -0.32
N TRP A 160 -10.97 23.83 0.31
CA TRP A 160 -10.84 23.58 1.74
C TRP A 160 -11.48 24.72 2.56
N ALA A 161 -12.82 24.71 2.63
CA ALA A 161 -13.64 25.66 3.37
C ALA A 161 -14.79 24.93 4.08
N ARG A 162 -15.53 25.63 4.94
CA ARG A 162 -16.64 25.07 5.71
C ARG A 162 -17.87 25.94 5.52
N LEU A 163 -19.03 25.29 5.42
CA LEU A 163 -20.32 25.95 5.47
C LEU A 163 -20.77 26.08 6.93
N ASP A 164 -21.60 27.10 7.20
CA ASP A 164 -22.50 27.09 8.34
C ASP A 164 -23.87 26.47 7.97
N GLU A 165 -24.66 26.16 8.99
CA GLU A 165 -25.99 25.55 8.80
C GLU A 165 -26.95 26.45 7.99
N PRO A 166 -27.05 27.78 8.24
CA PRO A 166 -27.89 28.66 7.43
C PRO A 166 -27.54 28.65 5.93
N ALA A 167 -26.25 28.67 5.57
CA ALA A 167 -25.82 28.58 4.19
C ALA A 167 -26.16 27.23 3.56
N ALA A 168 -25.93 26.14 4.30
CA ALA A 168 -26.29 24.80 3.84
C ALA A 168 -27.81 24.65 3.62
N ILE A 169 -28.64 25.22 4.50
CA ILE A 169 -30.10 25.28 4.33
C ILE A 169 -30.44 26.04 3.05
N ARG A 170 -29.88 27.24 2.84
CA ARG A 170 -30.16 28.05 1.64
C ARG A 170 -29.83 27.30 0.35
N LEU A 171 -28.66 26.64 0.29
CA LEU A 171 -28.27 25.80 -0.85
C LEU A 171 -29.23 24.62 -1.06
N TYR A 172 -29.56 23.90 0.02
CA TYR A 172 -30.45 22.75 0.00
C TYR A 172 -31.87 23.09 -0.45
N GLU A 173 -32.41 24.21 0.04
CA GLU A 173 -33.77 24.63 -0.30
C GLU A 173 -33.92 25.07 -1.74
N ARG A 174 -32.86 25.68 -2.30
CA ARG A 174 -32.81 26.16 -3.67
C ARG A 174 -32.64 25.02 -4.68
N ASP A 175 -31.73 24.09 -4.42
CA ASP A 175 -31.50 22.92 -5.29
C ASP A 175 -30.80 21.77 -4.54
N ALA A 176 -31.58 20.96 -3.83
CA ALA A 176 -31.07 19.83 -3.05
C ALA A 176 -30.24 18.85 -3.89
N ARG A 177 -30.65 18.58 -5.13
CA ARG A 177 -29.99 17.59 -5.99
C ARG A 177 -28.54 17.98 -6.31
N ALA A 178 -28.29 19.26 -6.56
CA ALA A 178 -26.95 19.78 -6.79
C ALA A 178 -26.17 19.99 -5.47
N ALA A 179 -26.85 20.48 -4.43
CA ALA A 179 -26.20 20.96 -3.21
C ALA A 179 -25.76 19.86 -2.24
N VAL A 180 -26.49 18.74 -2.12
CA VAL A 180 -26.24 17.72 -1.09
C VAL A 180 -24.79 17.21 -1.08
N PRO A 181 -24.17 16.79 -2.21
CA PRO A 181 -22.79 16.32 -2.21
C PRO A 181 -21.79 17.39 -1.76
N PHE A 182 -22.02 18.64 -2.14
CA PHE A 182 -21.20 19.79 -1.75
C PHE A 182 -21.32 20.07 -0.25
N ILE A 183 -22.56 20.09 0.27
CA ILE A 183 -22.82 20.29 1.69
C ILE A 183 -22.09 19.25 2.54
N LEU A 184 -22.17 17.96 2.15
CA LEU A 184 -21.53 16.88 2.88
C LEU A 184 -19.99 16.96 2.90
N LYS A 185 -19.37 17.55 1.87
CA LYS A 185 -17.92 17.81 1.82
C LYS A 185 -17.49 18.97 2.71
N HIS A 186 -18.35 19.98 2.88
CA HIS A 186 -18.05 21.23 3.58
C HIS A 186 -18.65 21.30 4.98
N LEU A 187 -18.93 20.15 5.60
CA LEU A 187 -19.37 20.09 6.98
C LEU A 187 -18.32 20.66 7.94
N PRO A 188 -18.70 21.13 9.13
CA PRO A 188 -17.75 21.60 10.11
C PRO A 188 -16.81 20.46 10.51
N GLY A 189 -15.53 20.76 10.65
CA GLY A 189 -14.51 19.73 10.85
C GLY A 189 -14.56 19.06 12.22
N GLU A 190 -14.07 17.83 12.28
CA GLU A 190 -14.20 16.94 13.44
C GLU A 190 -13.48 17.41 14.73
N TYR A 191 -12.61 18.42 14.64
CA TYR A 191 -11.80 18.97 15.73
C TYR A 191 -12.39 20.23 16.37
N ASP A 192 -13.57 20.66 15.96
CA ASP A 192 -14.22 21.83 16.56
C ASP A 192 -14.87 21.42 17.91
N GLU A 193 -14.29 21.87 19.02
CA GLU A 193 -14.78 21.58 20.38
C GLU A 193 -16.17 22.18 20.64
N ASN A 194 -16.59 23.19 19.87
CA ASN A 194 -17.89 23.83 19.96
C ASN A 194 -18.88 23.36 18.87
N PHE A 195 -18.56 22.25 18.19
CA PHE A 195 -19.38 21.67 17.14
C PHE A 195 -20.81 21.41 17.61
N LYS A 196 -21.79 21.90 16.84
CA LYS A 196 -23.21 21.58 17.01
C LYS A 196 -23.72 20.83 15.78
N PRO A 197 -24.43 19.70 15.95
CA PRO A 197 -25.13 19.05 14.85
C PRO A 197 -26.12 19.99 14.18
N TRP A 198 -26.24 19.89 12.85
CA TRP A 198 -27.17 20.64 12.03
C TRP A 198 -28.57 20.02 12.09
N ASP A 199 -29.20 20.16 13.25
CA ASP A 199 -30.52 19.60 13.54
C ASP A 199 -31.63 20.23 12.69
N GLU A 200 -31.51 21.52 12.34
CA GLU A 200 -32.50 22.21 11.52
C GLU A 200 -32.46 21.71 10.08
N LEU A 201 -31.26 21.61 9.49
CA LEU A 201 -31.10 21.06 8.13
C LEU A 201 -31.56 19.59 8.08
N SER A 202 -31.18 18.79 9.09
CA SER A 202 -31.62 17.39 9.19
C SER A 202 -33.15 17.30 9.31
N GLY A 203 -33.77 18.18 10.09
CA GLY A 203 -35.23 18.28 10.23
C GLY A 203 -35.93 18.63 8.91
N ARG A 204 -35.40 19.61 8.16
CA ARG A 204 -35.92 20.01 6.84
C ARG A 204 -35.77 18.90 5.80
N ALA A 205 -34.65 18.18 5.81
CA ALA A 205 -34.45 17.03 4.92
C ALA A 205 -35.49 15.93 5.20
N ARG A 206 -35.73 15.60 6.48
CA ARG A 206 -36.75 14.62 6.88
C ARG A 206 -38.17 15.05 6.50
N SER A 207 -38.54 16.32 6.70
CA SER A 207 -39.88 16.80 6.38
C SER A 207 -40.18 16.79 4.87
N ARG A 208 -39.13 16.86 4.03
CA ARG A 208 -39.21 16.72 2.57
C ARG A 208 -39.09 15.27 2.08
N GLY A 209 -38.95 14.29 2.98
CA GLY A 209 -38.78 12.87 2.65
C GLY A 209 -37.36 12.46 2.23
N ASP A 210 -36.38 13.36 2.34
CA ASP A 210 -34.96 13.11 2.02
C ASP A 210 -34.24 12.50 3.21
N HIS A 211 -34.60 11.25 3.51
CA HIS A 211 -34.08 10.52 4.67
C HIS A 211 -32.60 10.16 4.52
N ASP A 212 -32.13 9.89 3.30
CA ASP A 212 -30.74 9.51 3.04
C ASP A 212 -29.79 10.66 3.38
N PHE A 213 -30.10 11.88 2.93
CA PHE A 213 -29.30 13.06 3.29
C PHE A 213 -29.35 13.33 4.80
N ALA A 214 -30.52 13.19 5.43
CA ALA A 214 -30.64 13.36 6.87
C ALA A 214 -29.80 12.35 7.66
N PHE A 215 -29.68 11.10 7.19
CA PHE A 215 -28.80 10.10 7.79
C PHE A 215 -27.32 10.39 7.50
N ASP A 216 -26.97 10.88 6.32
CA ASP A 216 -25.59 11.30 6.02
C ASP A 216 -25.12 12.42 6.94
N LEU A 217 -25.95 13.44 7.16
CA LEU A 217 -25.69 14.50 8.13
C LEU A 217 -25.49 13.89 9.52
N TYR A 218 -26.42 13.05 9.98
CA TYR A 218 -26.31 12.42 11.29
C TYR A 218 -24.99 11.63 11.44
N ARG A 219 -24.66 10.75 10.49
CA ARG A 219 -23.47 9.89 10.56
C ARG A 219 -22.17 10.69 10.62
N ARG A 220 -22.10 11.83 9.93
CA ARG A 220 -20.91 12.69 9.89
C ARG A 220 -20.81 13.66 11.06
N GLN A 221 -21.89 13.87 11.82
CA GLN A 221 -21.95 14.94 12.82
C GLN A 221 -22.19 14.45 14.25
N VAL A 222 -22.93 13.36 14.44
CA VAL A 222 -23.36 12.90 15.78
C VAL A 222 -22.19 12.76 16.75
N ASP A 223 -22.34 13.27 17.96
CA ASP A 223 -21.35 13.10 19.03
C ASP A 223 -21.49 11.76 19.75
N GLN A 224 -20.49 11.36 20.54
CA GLN A 224 -20.48 10.08 21.24
C GLN A 224 -21.67 9.90 22.21
N LYS A 225 -22.04 10.96 22.95
CA LYS A 225 -23.10 10.91 23.97
C LYS A 225 -24.46 10.76 23.30
N SER A 226 -24.73 11.57 22.29
CA SER A 226 -25.97 11.52 21.51
C SER A 226 -26.11 10.18 20.79
N TRP A 227 -25.05 9.70 20.15
CA TRP A 227 -25.08 8.41 19.48
C TRP A 227 -25.31 7.24 20.45
N THR A 228 -24.65 7.24 21.62
CA THR A 228 -24.86 6.20 22.63
C THR A 228 -26.30 6.17 23.12
N ARG A 229 -26.90 7.34 23.39
CA ARG A 229 -28.31 7.44 23.78
C ARG A 229 -29.22 6.89 22.68
N ASP A 230 -28.97 7.28 21.44
CA ASP A 230 -29.82 6.92 20.31
C ASP A 230 -29.75 5.42 20.02
N VAL A 231 -28.57 4.80 20.07
CA VAL A 231 -28.38 3.34 19.96
C VAL A 231 -29.14 2.58 21.05
N LEU A 232 -29.14 3.07 22.29
CA LEU A 232 -29.86 2.44 23.40
C LEU A 232 -31.37 2.61 23.31
N ARG A 233 -31.85 3.74 22.76
CA ARG A 233 -33.26 3.95 22.44
C ARG A 233 -33.72 2.99 21.36
N LEU A 234 -32.96 2.84 20.27
CA LEU A 234 -33.28 1.88 19.20
C LEU A 234 -33.39 0.46 19.74
N ALA A 235 -32.51 0.09 20.69
CA ALA A 235 -32.56 -1.20 21.35
C ALA A 235 -33.83 -1.44 22.18
N ASP A 236 -34.51 -0.39 22.65
CA ASP A 236 -35.83 -0.50 23.29
C ASP A 236 -36.98 -0.52 22.27
N GLU A 237 -36.85 0.28 21.22
CA GLU A 237 -37.90 0.53 20.23
C GLU A 237 -38.12 -0.66 19.28
N PHE A 238 -37.06 -1.39 18.93
CA PHE A 238 -37.11 -2.48 17.96
C PHE A 238 -36.84 -3.83 18.64
N PRO A 239 -37.89 -4.61 18.99
CA PRO A 239 -37.72 -5.95 19.54
C PRO A 239 -37.04 -6.90 18.54
N ASP A 240 -37.39 -6.80 17.25
CA ASP A 240 -36.80 -7.63 16.19
C ASP A 240 -35.32 -7.30 15.96
N SER A 241 -34.46 -8.33 15.97
CA SER A 241 -33.01 -8.18 15.89
C SER A 241 -32.51 -7.75 14.50
N GLN A 242 -33.20 -8.17 13.43
CA GLN A 242 -32.83 -7.80 12.07
C GLN A 242 -33.18 -6.34 11.79
N VAL A 243 -34.38 -5.92 12.21
CA VAL A 243 -34.81 -4.52 12.10
C VAL A 243 -33.91 -3.61 12.94
N LEU A 244 -33.59 -4.01 14.18
CA LEU A 244 -32.65 -3.28 15.03
C LEU A 244 -31.29 -3.11 14.34
N CYS A 245 -30.70 -4.20 13.83
CA CYS A 245 -29.40 -4.13 13.14
C CYS A 245 -29.46 -3.21 11.92
N ALA A 246 -30.53 -3.25 11.13
CA ALA A 246 -30.70 -2.36 9.98
C ALA A 246 -30.80 -0.88 10.38
N GLU A 247 -31.53 -0.56 11.45
CA GLU A 247 -31.64 0.81 11.96
C GLU A 247 -30.34 1.33 12.59
N LEU A 248 -29.54 0.44 13.21
CA LEU A 248 -28.20 0.76 13.70
C LEU A 248 -27.23 1.07 12.55
N GLU A 249 -27.27 0.32 11.45
CA GLU A 249 -26.44 0.55 10.26
C GLU A 249 -26.69 1.94 9.63
N LYS A 250 -27.96 2.33 9.49
CA LYS A 250 -28.34 3.66 8.96
C LYS A 250 -27.74 4.81 9.78
N ARG A 251 -27.45 4.58 11.05
CA ARG A 251 -26.98 5.57 12.03
C ARG A 251 -25.55 5.30 12.52
N HIS A 252 -24.77 4.47 11.83
CA HIS A 252 -23.38 4.22 12.22
C HIS A 252 -22.50 5.46 11.99
N PRO A 253 -21.79 6.00 13.00
CA PRO A 253 -21.03 7.24 12.84
C PRO A 253 -19.81 7.06 11.94
N GLN A 254 -19.58 8.00 11.04
CA GLN A 254 -18.43 8.03 10.13
C GLN A 254 -17.24 8.81 10.69
N ARG A 255 -17.45 9.62 11.74
CA ARG A 255 -16.37 10.37 12.42
C ARG A 255 -15.32 9.43 13.00
N TRP A 256 -14.05 9.84 12.90
CA TRP A 256 -12.91 9.05 13.38
C TRP A 256 -12.63 9.26 14.88
N ASN A 257 -13.17 10.33 15.49
CA ASN A 257 -12.89 10.71 16.88
C ASN A 257 -13.95 10.29 17.92
N ILE A 258 -14.87 9.39 17.58
CA ILE A 258 -15.90 8.87 18.49
C ILE A 258 -15.44 7.53 19.08
N ASP A 259 -15.39 7.40 20.41
CA ASP A 259 -15.24 6.08 21.05
C ASP A 259 -16.53 5.28 20.88
N LYS A 260 -16.49 4.41 19.87
CA LYS A 260 -17.61 3.52 19.54
C LYS A 260 -17.70 2.31 20.46
N GLY A 261 -16.60 1.94 21.11
CA GLY A 261 -16.51 0.76 21.97
C GLY A 261 -17.44 0.84 23.17
N THR A 262 -17.57 2.02 23.78
CA THR A 262 -18.46 2.19 24.95
C THR A 262 -19.94 2.01 24.61
N ALA A 263 -20.40 2.51 23.45
CA ALA A 263 -21.78 2.30 23.02
C ALA A 263 -22.03 0.83 22.66
N PHE A 264 -21.08 0.17 21.97
CA PHE A 264 -21.16 -1.25 21.67
C PHE A 264 -21.23 -2.10 22.94
N PHE A 265 -20.42 -1.78 23.95
CA PHE A 265 -20.51 -2.43 25.26
C PHE A 265 -21.92 -2.37 25.83
N LYS A 266 -22.50 -1.15 25.94
CA LYS A 266 -23.84 -0.98 26.52
C LYS A 266 -24.93 -1.66 25.68
N LEU A 267 -24.80 -1.62 24.35
CA LEU A 267 -25.72 -2.27 23.44
C LEU A 267 -25.70 -3.80 23.61
N VAL A 268 -24.51 -4.40 23.65
CA VAL A 268 -24.31 -5.83 23.87
C VAL A 268 -24.73 -6.27 25.27
N GLU A 269 -24.47 -5.45 26.29
CA GLU A 269 -24.95 -5.68 27.66
C GLU A 269 -26.48 -5.74 27.72
N LYS A 270 -27.15 -4.87 26.96
CA LYS A 270 -28.61 -4.78 26.94
C LYS A 270 -29.30 -5.84 26.09
N ARG A 271 -28.76 -6.17 24.92
CA ARG A 271 -29.42 -7.03 23.91
C ARG A 271 -28.73 -8.37 23.66
N GLY A 272 -27.56 -8.60 24.25
CA GLY A 272 -26.82 -9.85 24.08
C GLY A 272 -26.51 -10.16 22.62
N ARG A 273 -26.86 -11.38 22.18
CA ARG A 273 -26.54 -11.89 20.85
C ARG A 273 -27.32 -11.22 19.71
N ASP A 274 -28.45 -10.57 19.99
CA ASP A 274 -29.31 -9.94 18.97
C ASP A 274 -28.56 -8.89 18.13
N VAL A 275 -27.53 -8.28 18.70
CA VAL A 275 -26.77 -7.17 18.08
C VAL A 275 -25.41 -7.60 17.55
N PHE A 276 -25.06 -8.90 17.66
CA PHE A 276 -23.77 -9.40 17.20
C PHE A 276 -23.52 -9.14 15.70
N PRO A 277 -24.49 -9.32 14.78
CA PRO A 277 -24.25 -9.05 13.37
C PRO A 277 -23.76 -7.61 13.11
N TYR A 278 -24.37 -6.63 13.80
CA TYR A 278 -23.96 -5.24 13.73
C TYR A 278 -22.57 -5.02 14.36
N VAL A 279 -22.34 -5.51 15.58
CA VAL A 279 -21.07 -5.29 16.29
C VAL A 279 -19.90 -5.95 15.56
N GLN A 280 -20.07 -7.18 15.07
CA GLN A 280 -19.04 -7.92 14.35
C GLN A 280 -18.62 -7.22 13.06
N LYS A 281 -19.58 -6.66 12.31
CA LYS A 281 -19.32 -5.89 11.09
C LYS A 281 -18.47 -4.64 11.37
N HIS A 282 -18.60 -4.06 12.57
CA HIS A 282 -17.93 -2.82 12.96
C HIS A 282 -16.83 -2.99 14.01
N LEU A 283 -16.25 -4.19 14.18
CA LEU A 283 -15.20 -4.43 15.18
C LEU A 283 -13.99 -3.49 15.05
N SER A 284 -13.64 -3.11 13.82
CA SER A 284 -12.56 -2.14 13.55
C SER A 284 -12.81 -0.77 14.20
N SER A 285 -14.07 -0.43 14.49
CA SER A 285 -14.48 0.80 15.15
C SER A 285 -14.42 0.73 16.68
N VAL A 286 -14.30 -0.46 17.27
CA VAL A 286 -13.96 -0.62 18.71
C VAL A 286 -12.54 -0.08 18.97
N TYR A 287 -11.75 0.07 17.91
CA TYR A 287 -10.40 0.59 17.94
C TYR A 287 -10.36 2.09 17.58
N ARG A 288 -9.95 2.92 18.56
CA ARG A 288 -9.18 4.19 18.47
C ARG A 288 -9.83 5.42 19.12
N SER A 289 -9.07 6.03 20.04
CA SER A 289 -8.66 7.44 19.96
C SER A 289 -7.15 7.50 20.26
N TRP A 290 -6.41 8.39 19.58
CA TRP A 290 -4.98 8.63 19.81
C TRP A 290 -4.72 9.18 21.23
N TRP A 291 -5.76 9.71 21.89
CA TRP A 291 -5.65 10.51 23.12
C TRP A 291 -6.38 9.92 24.35
N GLY A 292 -7.04 8.76 24.27
CA GLY A 292 -7.63 8.11 25.46
C GLY A 292 -8.78 7.13 25.20
N GLY A 293 -9.07 6.28 26.19
CA GLY A 293 -10.24 5.38 26.26
C GLY A 293 -10.05 3.98 25.67
N ARG A 294 -9.80 2.96 26.53
CA ARG A 294 -9.87 1.52 26.19
C ARG A 294 -11.00 0.80 26.93
N ASP A 295 -11.86 1.57 27.60
CA ASP A 295 -12.89 1.06 28.49
C ASP A 295 -13.93 0.22 27.76
N GLY A 296 -14.42 0.70 26.61
CA GLY A 296 -15.39 -0.04 25.80
C GLY A 296 -14.87 -1.41 25.36
N TYR A 297 -13.66 -1.47 24.80
CA TYR A 297 -12.99 -2.71 24.45
C TYR A 297 -12.83 -3.64 25.67
N THR A 298 -12.25 -3.13 26.75
CA THR A 298 -11.95 -3.94 27.95
C THR A 298 -13.24 -4.51 28.56
N LYS A 299 -14.30 -3.70 28.64
CA LYS A 299 -15.60 -4.12 29.15
C LYS A 299 -16.25 -5.15 28.23
N LEU A 300 -16.18 -4.98 26.91
CA LEU A 300 -16.68 -5.97 25.94
C LEU A 300 -15.95 -7.31 26.03
N VAL A 301 -14.62 -7.32 26.12
CA VAL A 301 -13.84 -8.56 26.27
C VAL A 301 -14.22 -9.28 27.56
N ARG A 302 -14.31 -8.56 28.69
CA ARG A 302 -14.74 -9.12 29.98
C ARG A 302 -16.17 -9.64 29.94
N LEU A 303 -17.10 -8.88 29.36
CA LEU A 303 -18.51 -9.27 29.23
C LEU A 303 -18.64 -10.52 28.37
N SER A 304 -17.93 -10.58 27.25
CA SER A 304 -17.93 -11.73 26.34
C SER A 304 -17.37 -12.98 27.03
N ALA A 305 -16.26 -12.84 27.77
CA ALA A 305 -15.70 -13.95 28.55
C ALA A 305 -16.63 -14.41 29.69
N LYS A 306 -17.25 -13.48 30.41
CA LYS A 306 -18.21 -13.78 31.50
C LYS A 306 -19.41 -14.58 30.99
N ASN A 307 -19.94 -14.23 29.82
CA ASN A 307 -21.09 -14.92 29.21
C ASN A 307 -20.70 -16.06 28.27
N GLN A 308 -19.41 -16.42 28.20
CA GLN A 308 -18.89 -17.47 27.31
C GLN A 308 -19.20 -17.25 25.82
N TRP A 309 -19.29 -15.99 25.39
CA TRP A 309 -19.44 -15.60 23.99
C TRP A 309 -18.08 -15.58 23.29
N TRP A 310 -17.51 -16.78 23.13
CA TRP A 310 -16.13 -16.94 22.66
C TRP A 310 -15.90 -16.44 21.25
N ASP A 311 -16.92 -16.47 20.39
CA ASP A 311 -16.89 -15.92 19.03
C ASP A 311 -16.70 -14.40 19.02
N LEU A 312 -17.42 -13.68 19.87
CA LEU A 312 -17.24 -12.24 20.03
C LEU A 312 -15.92 -11.92 20.75
N TRP A 313 -15.58 -12.67 21.81
CA TRP A 313 -14.33 -12.50 22.55
C TRP A 313 -13.11 -12.65 21.64
N SER A 314 -13.03 -13.72 20.84
CA SER A 314 -11.88 -13.98 19.98
C SER A 314 -11.76 -12.94 18.86
N ALA A 315 -12.89 -12.51 18.28
CA ALA A 315 -12.92 -11.47 17.27
C ALA A 315 -12.44 -10.12 17.83
N LEU A 316 -12.85 -9.74 19.04
CA LEU A 316 -12.37 -8.54 19.74
C LEU A 316 -10.86 -8.63 20.02
N VAL A 317 -10.38 -9.74 20.58
CA VAL A 317 -8.96 -9.91 20.93
C VAL A 317 -8.09 -9.92 19.67
N ARG A 318 -8.53 -10.58 18.59
CA ARG A 318 -7.79 -10.59 17.32
C ARG A 318 -7.77 -9.21 16.67
N SER A 319 -8.93 -8.62 16.44
CA SER A 319 -9.06 -7.43 15.58
C SER A 319 -8.85 -6.10 16.31
N CYS A 320 -9.06 -6.05 17.62
CA CYS A 320 -9.12 -4.79 18.38
C CYS A 320 -8.07 -4.67 19.49
N ALA A 321 -7.42 -5.76 19.91
CA ALA A 321 -6.37 -5.72 20.93
C ALA A 321 -5.11 -5.00 20.46
N ARG A 322 -4.44 -4.31 21.37
CA ARG A 322 -3.04 -3.93 21.24
C ARG A 322 -2.14 -5.15 21.42
N PRO A 323 -0.89 -5.11 20.95
CA PRO A 323 0.04 -6.23 21.10
C PRO A 323 0.18 -6.70 22.56
N ASP A 324 0.25 -5.79 23.53
CA ASP A 324 0.39 -6.16 24.95
C ASP A 324 -0.89 -6.80 25.51
N GLU A 325 -2.08 -6.33 25.12
CA GLU A 325 -3.37 -6.91 25.53
C GLU A 325 -3.57 -8.30 24.92
N TYR A 326 -3.20 -8.47 23.64
CA TYR A 326 -3.22 -9.78 22.97
C TYR A 326 -2.32 -10.79 23.69
N ASN A 327 -1.08 -10.41 23.97
CA ASN A 327 -0.11 -11.26 24.68
C ASN A 327 -0.53 -11.56 26.12
N LYS A 328 -1.20 -10.62 26.80
CA LYS A 328 -1.80 -10.85 28.12
C LYS A 328 -2.89 -11.92 28.06
N GLU A 329 -3.77 -11.89 27.05
CA GLU A 329 -4.82 -12.91 26.88
C GLU A 329 -4.24 -14.29 26.55
N VAL A 330 -3.24 -14.36 25.65
CA VAL A 330 -2.54 -15.62 25.35
C VAL A 330 -1.85 -16.15 26.61
N THR A 331 -1.10 -15.31 27.32
CA THR A 331 -0.43 -15.70 28.57
C THR A 331 -1.44 -16.16 29.62
N ARG A 332 -2.56 -15.47 29.78
CA ARG A 332 -3.63 -15.82 30.72
C ARG A 332 -4.13 -17.25 30.47
N LEU A 333 -4.39 -17.61 29.22
CA LEU A 333 -4.78 -18.97 28.85
C LEU A 333 -3.66 -19.98 29.17
N LEU A 334 -2.40 -19.65 28.88
CA LEU A 334 -1.26 -20.55 29.11
C LEU A 334 -1.03 -20.85 30.60
N VAL A 335 -1.24 -19.88 31.49
CA VAL A 335 -0.96 -20.01 32.93
C VAL A 335 -2.16 -20.47 33.76
N ASP A 336 -3.37 -20.44 33.20
CA ASP A 336 -4.58 -20.93 33.86
C ASP A 336 -4.45 -22.43 34.15
N ARG A 337 -4.36 -22.79 35.44
CA ARG A 337 -4.18 -24.16 35.92
C ARG A 337 -5.50 -24.90 36.14
N GLU A 338 -6.61 -24.17 36.24
CA GLU A 338 -7.93 -24.75 36.49
C GLU A 338 -8.62 -25.17 35.19
N MET A 339 -8.27 -24.53 34.07
CA MET A 339 -8.83 -24.85 32.76
C MET A 339 -8.35 -26.22 32.23
N PRO A 340 -9.27 -27.11 31.80
CA PRO A 340 -8.94 -28.32 31.05
C PRO A 340 -8.07 -28.04 29.82
N ASP A 341 -7.18 -28.97 29.47
CA ASP A 341 -6.18 -28.76 28.41
C ASP A 341 -6.81 -28.59 27.03
N ASP A 342 -7.85 -29.37 26.72
CA ASP A 342 -8.62 -29.34 25.48
C ASP A 342 -9.32 -27.98 25.28
N GLU A 343 -9.98 -27.47 26.32
CA GLU A 343 -10.63 -26.16 26.29
C GLU A 343 -9.59 -25.03 26.16
N ARG A 344 -8.42 -25.18 26.80
CA ARG A 344 -7.32 -24.21 26.67
C ARG A 344 -6.80 -24.16 25.23
N GLN A 345 -6.53 -25.31 24.62
CA GLN A 345 -6.09 -25.38 23.23
C GLN A 345 -7.14 -24.82 22.28
N LYS A 346 -8.42 -25.15 22.49
CA LYS A 346 -9.54 -24.60 21.71
C LYS A 346 -9.58 -23.07 21.77
N ARG A 347 -9.47 -22.47 22.97
CA ARG A 347 -9.46 -21.00 23.12
C ARG A 347 -8.22 -20.35 22.50
N LEU A 348 -7.05 -20.99 22.61
CA LEU A 348 -5.85 -20.53 21.93
C LEU A 348 -6.02 -20.53 20.41
N LEU A 349 -6.59 -21.61 19.84
CA LEU A 349 -6.85 -21.72 18.40
C LEU A 349 -7.78 -20.59 17.91
N MET A 350 -8.76 -20.17 18.71
CA MET A 350 -9.64 -19.05 18.35
C MET A 350 -8.90 -17.72 18.21
N LEU A 351 -7.74 -17.57 18.86
CA LEU A 351 -6.89 -16.36 18.76
C LEU A 351 -5.95 -16.37 17.55
N THR A 352 -5.87 -17.47 16.81
CA THR A 352 -5.01 -17.58 15.62
C THR A 352 -5.64 -16.95 14.39
N GLY A 353 -4.83 -16.75 13.34
CA GLY A 353 -5.29 -16.31 12.04
C GLY A 353 -5.32 -14.78 11.84
N ILE A 354 -5.88 -14.37 10.71
CA ILE A 354 -5.83 -12.99 10.23
C ILE A 354 -6.67 -12.08 11.13
N SER A 355 -6.05 -11.09 11.77
CA SER A 355 -6.73 -10.12 12.64
C SER A 355 -7.41 -9.00 11.86
N ARG A 356 -6.85 -8.62 10.71
CA ARG A 356 -7.40 -7.55 9.85
C ARG A 356 -6.88 -7.71 8.44
N GLU A 357 -7.73 -7.49 7.45
CA GLU A 357 -7.33 -7.39 6.03
C GLU A 357 -7.53 -5.97 5.54
N TRP A 358 -6.52 -5.41 4.88
CA TRP A 358 -6.66 -4.17 4.11
C TRP A 358 -6.65 -4.52 2.64
N ASN A 359 -7.77 -4.31 1.97
CA ASN A 359 -7.93 -4.59 0.55
C ASN A 359 -7.84 -3.27 -0.24
N PHE A 360 -6.77 -3.12 -1.02
CA PHE A 360 -6.51 -2.01 -1.93
C PHE A 360 -6.51 -2.51 -3.38
N GLY A 361 -7.69 -2.92 -3.89
CA GLY A 361 -7.81 -3.49 -5.24
C GLY A 361 -7.04 -4.83 -5.36
N PRO A 362 -6.05 -4.98 -6.27
CA PRO A 362 -5.29 -6.23 -6.42
C PRO A 362 -4.31 -6.52 -5.26
N PHE A 363 -4.20 -5.63 -4.27
CA PHE A 363 -3.30 -5.78 -3.13
C PHE A 363 -4.11 -5.99 -1.85
N SER A 364 -3.90 -7.11 -1.16
CA SER A 364 -4.44 -7.37 0.17
C SER A 364 -3.31 -7.48 1.18
N MET A 365 -3.42 -6.76 2.31
CA MET A 365 -2.56 -6.92 3.46
C MET A 365 -3.33 -7.55 4.61
N ALA A 366 -3.07 -8.82 4.85
CA ALA A 366 -3.48 -9.51 6.06
C ALA A 366 -2.52 -9.18 7.21
N ARG A 367 -3.04 -8.61 8.29
CA ARG A 367 -2.35 -8.42 9.56
C ARG A 367 -2.69 -9.60 10.47
N VAL A 368 -1.68 -10.10 11.18
CA VAL A 368 -1.82 -11.07 12.28
C VAL A 368 -1.27 -10.42 13.55
N GLN A 369 -1.90 -10.67 14.71
CA GLN A 369 -1.37 -10.21 15.99
C GLN A 369 -0.08 -10.95 16.33
N GLN A 370 1.00 -10.23 16.57
CA GLN A 370 2.28 -10.84 16.92
C GLN A 370 2.34 -11.17 18.41
N LEU A 371 2.84 -12.36 18.73
CA LEU A 371 3.27 -12.72 20.07
C LEU A 371 4.53 -11.94 20.41
N ASP A 372 4.74 -11.55 21.66
CA ASP A 372 6.06 -11.16 22.15
C ASP A 372 6.94 -12.40 22.38
N ASP A 373 8.26 -12.20 22.43
CA ASP A 373 9.22 -13.30 22.53
C ASP A 373 9.01 -14.16 23.80
N ALA A 374 8.67 -13.53 24.93
CA ALA A 374 8.43 -14.24 26.19
C ALA A 374 7.16 -15.11 26.14
N THR A 375 6.09 -14.60 25.52
CA THR A 375 4.83 -15.31 25.35
C THR A 375 4.99 -16.43 24.33
N ALA A 376 5.75 -16.20 23.26
CA ALA A 376 6.04 -17.22 22.26
C ALA A 376 6.87 -18.38 22.85
N VAL A 377 7.86 -18.11 23.71
CA VAL A 377 8.59 -19.15 24.46
C VAL A 377 7.66 -19.96 25.36
N LYS A 378 6.75 -19.30 26.10
CA LYS A 378 5.78 -20.00 26.96
C LYS A 378 4.83 -20.88 26.15
N LEU A 379 4.36 -20.37 25.01
CA LEU A 379 3.50 -21.13 24.11
C LEU A 379 4.26 -22.34 23.56
N TYR A 380 5.50 -22.15 23.11
CA TYR A 380 6.36 -23.22 22.60
C TYR A 380 6.61 -24.31 23.64
N ALA A 381 6.96 -23.93 24.87
CA ALA A 381 7.25 -24.87 25.94
C ALA A 381 6.05 -25.73 26.33
N LYS A 382 4.82 -25.23 26.14
CA LYS A 382 3.59 -25.94 26.51
C LYS A 382 2.92 -26.66 25.34
N TYR A 383 2.88 -26.03 24.18
CA TYR A 383 2.20 -26.50 22.97
C TYR A 383 3.04 -26.22 21.72
N PRO A 384 4.14 -26.96 21.50
CA PRO A 384 5.02 -26.74 20.34
C PRO A 384 4.27 -26.88 19.01
N ASP A 385 3.31 -27.79 18.92
CA ASP A 385 2.52 -28.02 17.70
C ASP A 385 1.62 -26.83 17.32
N LEU A 386 1.12 -26.09 18.31
CA LEU A 386 0.36 -24.86 18.04
C LEU A 386 1.26 -23.82 17.37
N LEU A 387 2.53 -23.73 17.78
CA LEU A 387 3.49 -22.80 17.18
C LEU A 387 3.99 -23.27 15.81
N ARG A 388 4.14 -24.59 15.60
CA ARG A 388 4.47 -25.18 14.28
C ARG A 388 3.38 -24.95 13.24
N GLY A 389 2.12 -24.94 13.65
CA GLY A 389 0.99 -24.75 12.75
C GLY A 389 0.25 -23.41 12.96
N PRO A 390 -0.88 -23.39 13.69
CA PRO A 390 -1.79 -22.24 13.73
C PRO A 390 -1.19 -20.90 14.17
N PHE A 391 -0.27 -20.90 15.14
CA PHE A 391 0.41 -19.70 15.65
C PHE A 391 1.70 -19.35 14.90
N ARG A 392 2.11 -20.12 13.89
CA ARG A 392 3.38 -19.92 13.18
C ARG A 392 3.56 -18.48 12.68
N MET A 393 2.49 -17.89 12.13
CA MET A 393 2.52 -16.51 11.63
C MET A 393 2.43 -15.43 12.74
N ASN A 394 1.98 -15.80 13.94
CA ASN A 394 1.99 -14.95 15.12
C ASN A 394 3.40 -14.84 15.75
N ALA A 395 4.34 -15.71 15.38
CA ALA A 395 5.74 -15.66 15.79
C ALA A 395 6.67 -15.41 14.59
N SER A 396 6.22 -14.63 13.60
CA SER A 396 7.02 -14.36 12.40
C SER A 396 7.85 -13.08 12.57
N ALA A 397 9.18 -13.19 12.45
CA ALA A 397 10.06 -12.03 12.48
C ALA A 397 9.64 -10.95 11.44
N GLY A 398 9.45 -9.71 11.92
CA GLY A 398 8.93 -8.56 11.16
C GLY A 398 9.92 -7.39 11.12
N TRP A 399 9.50 -6.22 10.63
CA TRP A 399 10.38 -5.04 10.56
C TRP A 399 10.76 -4.43 11.92
N TYR A 400 9.95 -4.68 12.95
CA TYR A 400 10.09 -4.08 14.29
C TYR A 400 10.13 -5.13 15.40
N GLN A 401 10.19 -6.43 15.05
CA GLN A 401 10.07 -7.51 16.02
C GLN A 401 10.84 -8.76 15.62
N THR A 402 11.60 -9.26 16.59
CA THR A 402 12.49 -10.42 16.59
C THR A 402 12.07 -11.40 17.69
N PHE A 403 12.64 -12.60 17.69
CA PHE A 403 12.32 -13.68 18.64
C PHE A 403 13.57 -14.39 19.16
N PRO A 404 14.51 -13.69 19.83
CA PRO A 404 15.80 -14.26 20.19
C PRO A 404 15.74 -15.42 21.20
N LYS A 405 14.87 -15.34 22.22
CA LYS A 405 14.73 -16.41 23.22
C LYS A 405 14.03 -17.63 22.65
N LEU A 406 12.98 -17.42 21.85
CA LEU A 406 12.34 -18.50 21.13
C LEU A 406 13.30 -19.16 20.14
N SER A 407 14.10 -18.38 19.40
CA SER A 407 15.10 -18.91 18.48
C SER A 407 16.12 -19.81 19.20
N GLU A 408 16.56 -19.41 20.40
CA GLU A 408 17.42 -20.25 21.24
C GLU A 408 16.74 -21.55 21.68
N ALA A 409 15.48 -21.46 22.11
CA ALA A 409 14.72 -22.63 22.55
C ALA A 409 14.50 -23.64 21.41
N VAL A 410 14.15 -23.19 20.20
CA VAL A 410 13.92 -24.09 19.05
C VAL A 410 15.22 -24.70 18.53
N ILE A 411 16.32 -23.95 18.52
CA ILE A 411 17.64 -24.48 18.14
C ILE A 411 18.09 -25.54 19.15
N LYS A 412 17.96 -25.25 20.45
CA LYS A 412 18.31 -26.19 21.52
C LYS A 412 17.48 -27.48 21.47
N ALA A 413 16.23 -27.38 21.04
CA ALA A 413 15.33 -28.53 20.89
C ALA A 413 15.48 -29.23 19.53
N GLU A 414 16.36 -28.76 18.65
CA GLU A 414 16.52 -29.24 17.27
C GLU A 414 15.17 -29.28 16.50
N ASP A 415 14.31 -28.29 16.74
CA ASP A 415 13.00 -28.20 16.09
C ASP A 415 13.13 -27.71 14.65
N GLU A 416 13.52 -28.63 13.80
CA GLU A 416 13.80 -28.47 12.38
C GLU A 416 12.75 -27.62 11.64
N THR A 417 11.47 -27.83 11.95
CA THR A 417 10.34 -27.15 11.30
C THR A 417 10.33 -25.65 11.62
N LEU A 418 10.47 -25.29 12.89
CA LEU A 418 10.49 -23.88 13.30
C LEU A 418 11.81 -23.21 12.96
N ILE A 419 12.92 -23.94 13.02
CA ILE A 419 14.24 -23.45 12.61
C ILE A 419 14.20 -23.03 11.13
N ASP A 420 13.68 -23.87 10.24
CA ASP A 420 13.58 -23.56 8.81
C ASP A 420 12.62 -22.38 8.57
N PHE A 421 11.48 -22.37 9.27
CA PHE A 421 10.53 -21.28 9.15
C PHE A 421 11.13 -19.93 9.57
N PHE A 422 11.80 -19.83 10.72
CA PHE A 422 12.42 -18.59 11.17
C PHE A 422 13.58 -18.16 10.27
N ALA A 423 14.40 -19.10 9.81
CA ALA A 423 15.42 -18.84 8.82
C ALA A 423 14.81 -18.22 7.54
N SER A 424 13.64 -18.69 7.09
CA SER A 424 12.96 -18.16 5.88
C SER A 424 12.58 -16.69 6.00
N ARG A 425 12.37 -16.19 7.23
CA ARG A 425 12.06 -14.77 7.50
C ARG A 425 13.33 -13.93 7.63
N LEU A 426 14.40 -14.52 8.15
CA LEU A 426 15.69 -13.84 8.33
C LEU A 426 16.44 -13.67 7.00
N VAL A 427 16.33 -14.63 6.07
CA VAL A 427 17.00 -14.55 4.76
C VAL A 427 16.41 -13.54 3.79
N THR A 428 15.47 -12.71 4.22
CA THR A 428 14.89 -11.62 3.41
C THR A 428 15.29 -10.23 3.91
N ARG A 429 16.08 -10.13 4.97
CA ARG A 429 16.35 -8.86 5.66
C ARG A 429 17.79 -8.38 5.43
N ALA A 430 17.90 -7.26 4.72
CA ALA A 430 19.12 -6.46 4.67
C ALA A 430 19.14 -5.50 5.87
N VAL A 431 20.33 -5.09 6.31
CA VAL A 431 20.48 -4.10 7.38
C VAL A 431 20.13 -2.72 6.85
N SER A 432 19.02 -2.13 7.30
CA SER A 432 18.74 -0.70 7.09
C SER A 432 18.26 -0.05 8.38
N TYR A 433 18.89 1.06 8.76
CA TYR A 433 18.53 2.01 9.84
C TYR A 433 18.07 1.44 11.20
N GLY A 434 18.91 1.61 12.24
CA GLY A 434 18.55 1.64 13.68
C GLY A 434 18.10 0.34 14.35
N TRP A 435 17.29 -0.48 13.68
CA TRP A 435 16.65 -1.69 14.24
C TRP A 435 17.19 -2.99 13.62
N GLY A 436 18.24 -2.90 12.79
CA GLY A 436 18.79 -4.02 12.03
C GLY A 436 19.74 -4.95 12.80
N GLN A 437 20.33 -4.50 13.92
CA GLN A 437 21.42 -5.25 14.56
C GLN A 437 20.96 -6.57 15.17
N GLU A 438 19.84 -6.57 15.93
CA GLU A 438 19.32 -7.80 16.54
C GLU A 438 18.91 -8.84 15.48
N MET A 439 18.41 -8.39 14.33
CA MET A 439 18.12 -9.24 13.18
C MET A 439 19.39 -9.87 12.59
N VAL A 440 20.49 -9.11 12.53
CA VAL A 440 21.80 -9.62 12.08
C VAL A 440 22.33 -10.65 13.07
N ASP A 441 22.25 -10.37 14.36
CA ASP A 441 22.73 -11.28 15.41
C ASP A 441 21.95 -12.60 15.37
N LEU A 442 20.65 -12.54 15.10
CA LEU A 442 19.84 -13.74 14.86
C LEU A 442 20.23 -14.45 13.57
N ALA A 443 20.37 -13.74 12.45
CA ALA A 443 20.81 -14.34 11.19
C ALA A 443 22.19 -15.02 11.33
N GLU A 444 23.10 -14.45 12.13
CA GLU A 444 24.40 -15.03 12.45
C GLU A 444 24.26 -16.30 13.29
N ARG A 445 23.38 -16.31 14.29
CA ARG A 445 23.06 -17.51 15.07
C ARG A 445 22.55 -18.65 14.20
N TYR A 446 21.59 -18.38 13.32
CA TYR A 446 21.10 -19.37 12.37
C TYR A 446 22.19 -19.80 11.38
N SER A 447 23.05 -18.88 10.95
CA SER A 447 24.18 -19.24 10.07
C SER A 447 25.11 -20.27 10.72
N ARG A 448 25.39 -20.14 12.02
CA ARG A 448 26.20 -21.12 12.75
C ARG A 448 25.54 -22.49 12.81
N TYR A 449 24.23 -22.54 13.07
CA TYR A 449 23.46 -23.79 13.04
C TYR A 449 23.58 -24.49 11.67
N TYR A 450 23.36 -23.77 10.56
CA TYR A 450 23.48 -24.39 9.22
C TYR A 450 24.92 -24.70 8.81
N GLU A 451 25.92 -24.11 9.47
CA GLU A 451 27.32 -24.39 9.22
C GLU A 451 27.73 -25.78 9.73
N GLU A 452 26.99 -26.37 10.68
CA GLU A 452 27.21 -27.74 11.14
C GLU A 452 26.99 -28.78 10.01
N PHE A 453 26.11 -28.47 9.05
CA PHE A 453 25.84 -29.33 7.88
C PHE A 453 26.75 -29.02 6.69
N ARG A 454 27.76 -28.14 6.82
CA ARG A 454 28.54 -27.66 5.66
C ARG A 454 29.19 -28.78 4.85
N ASP A 455 29.57 -29.88 5.50
CA ASP A 455 30.28 -31.02 4.90
C ASP A 455 29.31 -32.15 4.48
N ASP A 456 28.01 -32.06 4.82
CA ASP A 456 26.94 -32.91 4.29
C ASP A 456 26.13 -32.12 3.25
N ASP A 457 26.55 -32.23 1.99
CA ASP A 457 25.91 -31.51 0.89
C ASP A 457 24.42 -31.85 0.72
N ARG A 458 24.00 -33.07 1.06
CA ARG A 458 22.60 -33.50 0.92
C ARG A 458 21.75 -32.85 2.00
N GLU A 459 22.17 -32.96 3.25
CA GLU A 459 21.42 -32.42 4.37
C GLU A 459 21.37 -30.89 4.32
N PHE A 460 22.51 -30.24 4.07
CA PHE A 460 22.55 -28.79 3.88
C PHE A 460 21.59 -28.34 2.77
N SER A 461 21.59 -29.02 1.62
CA SER A 461 20.74 -28.65 0.49
C SER A 461 19.27 -28.88 0.78
N ARG A 462 18.91 -30.00 1.42
CA ARG A 462 17.53 -30.28 1.85
C ARG A 462 17.00 -29.18 2.77
N ARG A 463 17.77 -28.81 3.80
CA ARG A 463 17.39 -27.76 4.75
C ARG A 463 17.32 -26.38 4.08
N ALA A 464 18.32 -26.02 3.28
CA ALA A 464 18.36 -24.73 2.58
C ALA A 464 17.22 -24.57 1.57
N THR A 465 16.87 -25.62 0.82
CA THR A 465 15.73 -25.60 -0.12
C THR A 465 14.39 -25.47 0.62
N ASN A 466 14.20 -26.16 1.74
CA ASN A 466 13.04 -25.98 2.62
C ASN A 466 12.89 -24.54 3.12
N VAL A 467 14.00 -23.90 3.52
CA VAL A 467 13.99 -22.49 3.94
C VAL A 467 13.60 -21.58 2.79
N LEU A 468 14.26 -21.73 1.64
CA LEU A 468 14.07 -20.87 0.48
C LEU A 468 12.67 -21.03 -0.15
N GLY A 469 12.10 -22.24 -0.14
CA GLY A 469 10.73 -22.50 -0.60
C GLY A 469 9.66 -21.80 0.25
N GLN A 470 9.97 -21.52 1.52
CA GLN A 470 9.07 -20.79 2.43
C GLN A 470 9.22 -19.26 2.37
N VAL A 471 10.15 -18.72 1.58
CA VAL A 471 10.36 -17.28 1.47
C VAL A 471 9.18 -16.62 0.73
N PRO A 472 8.46 -15.65 1.32
CA PRO A 472 7.33 -15.02 0.64
C PRO A 472 7.73 -14.26 -0.64
N ALA A 473 6.81 -14.19 -1.60
CA ALA A 473 6.96 -13.34 -2.78
C ALA A 473 7.20 -11.88 -2.38
N PHE A 474 8.01 -11.14 -3.15
CA PHE A 474 8.33 -9.72 -2.93
C PHE A 474 8.95 -9.37 -1.56
N ALA A 475 9.37 -10.36 -0.77
CA ALA A 475 9.97 -10.12 0.55
C ALA A 475 11.38 -9.51 0.49
N ILE A 476 12.08 -9.61 -0.65
CA ILE A 476 13.43 -9.11 -0.87
C ILE A 476 13.37 -7.88 -1.76
N TRP A 477 13.78 -6.73 -1.22
CA TRP A 477 13.80 -5.44 -1.93
C TRP A 477 15.15 -5.14 -2.57
N ASN A 478 16.25 -5.38 -1.84
CA ASN A 478 17.61 -5.15 -2.32
C ASN A 478 18.47 -6.42 -2.14
N PHE A 479 18.46 -7.28 -3.16
CA PHE A 479 19.15 -8.57 -3.10
C PHE A 479 20.67 -8.44 -2.93
N ASN A 480 21.29 -7.46 -3.60
CA ASN A 480 22.73 -7.26 -3.53
C ASN A 480 23.16 -6.88 -2.10
N GLU A 481 22.46 -5.92 -1.50
CA GLU A 481 22.72 -5.51 -0.12
C GLU A 481 22.42 -6.61 0.90
N LEU A 482 21.34 -7.38 0.68
CA LEU A 482 21.00 -8.54 1.49
C LEU A 482 22.17 -9.54 1.53
N THR A 483 22.66 -10.00 0.39
CA THR A 483 23.77 -10.96 0.35
C THR A 483 25.08 -10.40 0.89
N ARG A 484 25.27 -9.07 0.85
CA ARG A 484 26.44 -8.39 1.43
C ARG A 484 26.37 -8.34 2.95
N THR A 485 25.19 -8.12 3.53
CA THR A 485 25.04 -7.81 4.97
C THR A 485 24.52 -8.98 5.80
N ASN A 486 23.92 -9.99 5.18
CA ASN A 486 23.31 -11.12 5.86
C ASN A 486 24.03 -12.43 5.49
N ARG A 487 24.78 -13.00 6.45
CA ARG A 487 25.58 -14.22 6.24
C ARG A 487 24.70 -15.42 5.88
N LEU A 488 23.53 -15.57 6.50
CA LEU A 488 22.60 -16.65 6.23
C LEU A 488 22.05 -16.57 4.80
N ALA A 489 21.63 -15.38 4.38
CA ALA A 489 21.19 -15.16 3.00
C ALA A 489 22.31 -15.45 2.00
N ARG A 490 23.54 -15.02 2.27
CA ARG A 490 24.70 -15.35 1.43
C ARG A 490 24.94 -16.86 1.36
N MET A 491 24.82 -17.56 2.48
CA MET A 491 24.99 -19.01 2.56
C MET A 491 23.99 -19.77 1.69
N PHE A 492 22.74 -19.33 1.60
CA PHE A 492 21.73 -20.01 0.77
C PHE A 492 21.71 -19.53 -0.68
N TYR A 493 21.83 -18.23 -0.94
CA TYR A 493 21.68 -17.67 -2.28
C TYR A 493 22.97 -17.59 -3.11
N ALA A 494 24.14 -17.51 -2.48
CA ALA A 494 25.41 -17.23 -3.15
C ALA A 494 26.45 -18.36 -3.04
N ARG A 495 26.21 -19.38 -2.20
CA ARG A 495 27.07 -20.57 -2.12
C ARG A 495 26.95 -21.41 -3.40
N SER A 496 27.97 -22.25 -3.66
CA SER A 496 28.11 -23.02 -4.90
C SER A 496 26.81 -23.74 -5.31
N PRO A 497 26.22 -23.43 -6.48
CA PRO A 497 25.03 -24.12 -6.98
C PRO A 497 25.23 -25.64 -7.09
N ALA A 498 26.46 -26.12 -7.28
CA ALA A 498 26.74 -27.55 -7.40
C ALA A 498 26.35 -28.37 -6.15
N LYS A 499 26.36 -27.77 -4.94
CA LYS A 499 25.96 -28.47 -3.72
C LYS A 499 24.49 -28.91 -3.76
N TYR A 500 23.62 -28.09 -4.34
CA TYR A 500 22.18 -28.38 -4.45
C TYR A 500 21.87 -29.57 -5.37
N LEU A 501 22.81 -30.03 -6.19
CA LEU A 501 22.65 -31.28 -6.96
C LEU A 501 22.50 -32.52 -6.06
N ALA A 502 22.90 -32.42 -4.78
CA ALA A 502 22.72 -33.50 -3.81
C ALA A 502 21.25 -33.67 -3.34
N CYS A 503 20.36 -32.72 -3.64
CA CYS A 503 18.92 -32.78 -3.31
C CYS A 503 18.04 -32.42 -4.52
N PRO A 504 17.86 -33.35 -5.48
CA PRO A 504 17.03 -33.17 -6.67
C PRO A 504 15.60 -32.67 -6.39
N GLU A 505 14.96 -33.25 -5.38
CA GLU A 505 13.61 -32.91 -4.95
C GLU A 505 13.49 -31.44 -4.52
N GLY A 506 14.43 -30.95 -3.72
CA GLY A 506 14.45 -29.55 -3.29
C GLY A 506 14.68 -28.57 -4.44
N VAL A 507 15.42 -28.95 -5.49
CA VAL A 507 15.60 -28.11 -6.68
C VAL A 507 14.29 -27.92 -7.43
N ARG A 508 13.44 -28.97 -7.50
CA ARG A 508 12.10 -28.86 -8.09
C ARG A 508 11.22 -27.93 -7.26
N ASP A 509 11.20 -28.08 -5.94
CA ASP A 509 10.45 -27.18 -5.05
C ASP A 509 10.84 -25.71 -5.22
N LEU A 510 12.13 -25.44 -5.44
CA LEU A 510 12.63 -24.09 -5.70
C LEU A 510 12.15 -23.49 -7.03
N LEU A 511 11.86 -24.29 -8.06
CA LEU A 511 11.27 -23.79 -9.32
C LEU A 511 9.84 -23.26 -9.11
N GLU A 512 9.14 -23.85 -8.15
CA GLU A 512 7.76 -23.52 -7.78
C GLU A 512 7.69 -22.49 -6.63
N ALA A 513 8.83 -22.17 -6.00
CA ALA A 513 8.91 -21.21 -4.91
C ALA A 513 8.30 -19.85 -5.30
N PRO A 514 7.57 -19.18 -4.38
CA PRO A 514 6.92 -17.90 -4.68
C PRO A 514 7.92 -16.74 -4.83
N GLN A 515 9.15 -16.89 -4.33
CA GLN A 515 10.19 -15.87 -4.41
C GLN A 515 11.11 -16.06 -5.63
N ILE A 516 11.25 -15.01 -6.45
CA ILE A 516 12.06 -15.01 -7.68
C ILE A 516 13.54 -15.32 -7.44
N HIS A 517 14.08 -14.90 -6.31
CA HIS A 517 15.48 -15.17 -5.94
C HIS A 517 15.72 -16.64 -5.55
N ALA A 518 14.70 -17.32 -5.00
CA ALA A 518 14.75 -18.75 -4.74
C ALA A 518 14.72 -19.55 -6.05
N GLN A 519 13.82 -19.19 -6.98
CA GLN A 519 13.79 -19.75 -8.34
C GLN A 519 15.13 -19.56 -9.06
N ALA A 520 15.78 -18.40 -8.89
CA ALA A 520 17.09 -18.14 -9.47
C ALA A 520 18.21 -19.07 -8.94
N VAL A 521 18.07 -19.63 -7.74
CA VAL A 521 18.96 -20.71 -7.27
C VAL A 521 18.72 -21.95 -8.12
N ALA A 522 17.48 -22.43 -8.26
CA ALA A 522 17.17 -23.60 -9.09
C ALA A 522 17.65 -23.44 -10.54
N PHE A 523 17.38 -22.31 -11.19
CA PHE A 523 17.84 -22.09 -12.58
C PHE A 523 19.37 -22.09 -12.70
N ARG A 524 20.11 -21.65 -11.68
CA ARG A 524 21.57 -21.74 -11.68
C ARG A 524 22.05 -23.18 -11.53
N VAL A 525 21.40 -23.97 -10.68
CA VAL A 525 21.72 -25.39 -10.48
C VAL A 525 21.48 -26.18 -11.76
N LEU A 526 20.32 -26.01 -12.38
CA LEU A 526 19.91 -26.69 -13.62
C LEU A 526 20.66 -26.21 -14.86
N GLY A 527 21.27 -25.03 -14.79
CA GLY A 527 22.09 -24.45 -15.86
C GLY A 527 23.60 -24.74 -15.73
N LEU A 528 24.02 -25.59 -14.79
CA LEU A 528 25.42 -25.99 -14.65
C LEU A 528 25.84 -26.93 -15.79
N GLU A 529 27.09 -26.82 -16.22
CA GLU A 529 27.74 -27.76 -17.14
C GLU A 529 28.16 -29.05 -16.38
N ASP A 530 27.17 -29.77 -15.82
CA ASP A 530 27.32 -31.02 -15.07
C ASP A 530 26.28 -32.03 -15.57
N GLU A 531 26.66 -33.30 -15.71
CA GLU A 531 25.76 -34.35 -16.21
C GLU A 531 24.55 -34.59 -15.31
N ARG A 532 24.72 -34.46 -13.99
CA ARG A 532 23.61 -34.55 -13.03
C ARG A 532 22.64 -33.38 -13.20
N SER A 533 23.18 -32.19 -13.48
CA SER A 533 22.39 -30.99 -13.78
C SER A 533 21.54 -31.18 -15.04
N ARG A 534 22.12 -31.71 -16.13
CA ARG A 534 21.38 -32.03 -17.37
C ARG A 534 20.24 -33.02 -17.14
N LYS A 535 20.52 -34.13 -16.45
CA LYS A 535 19.48 -35.12 -16.08
C LYS A 535 18.36 -34.51 -15.24
N LEU A 536 18.73 -33.65 -14.28
CA LEU A 536 17.76 -32.97 -13.43
C LEU A 536 16.94 -31.93 -14.19
N ALA A 537 17.55 -31.20 -15.13
CA ALA A 537 16.86 -30.23 -15.98
C ALA A 537 15.86 -30.93 -16.92
N ALA A 538 16.24 -32.05 -17.53
CA ALA A 538 15.36 -32.88 -18.34
C ALA A 538 14.13 -33.35 -17.54
N GLY A 539 14.33 -33.82 -16.31
CA GLY A 539 13.26 -34.22 -15.40
C GLY A 539 12.32 -33.11 -14.93
N ASN A 540 12.63 -31.83 -15.23
CA ASN A 540 11.83 -30.66 -14.84
C ASN A 540 11.44 -29.78 -16.04
N VAL A 541 11.44 -30.34 -17.25
CA VAL A 541 11.16 -29.58 -18.48
C VAL A 541 9.76 -28.94 -18.48
N ASP A 542 8.79 -29.58 -17.82
CA ASP A 542 7.42 -29.09 -17.63
C ASP A 542 7.39 -27.70 -16.97
N LEU A 543 8.15 -27.53 -15.88
CA LEU A 543 8.25 -26.28 -15.14
C LEU A 543 9.14 -25.26 -15.86
N LEU A 544 10.20 -25.73 -16.52
CA LEU A 544 11.13 -24.86 -17.26
C LEU A 544 10.46 -24.24 -18.51
N GLN A 545 9.67 -25.00 -19.25
CA GLN A 545 8.96 -24.53 -20.45
C GLN A 545 8.04 -23.34 -20.16
N ALA A 546 7.29 -23.41 -19.04
CA ALA A 546 6.42 -22.32 -18.60
C ALA A 546 7.17 -20.99 -18.36
N THR A 547 8.49 -21.02 -18.13
CA THR A 547 9.29 -19.81 -17.94
C THR A 547 9.40 -18.95 -19.20
N LEU A 548 9.25 -19.53 -20.40
CA LEU A 548 9.30 -18.81 -21.68
C LEU A 548 8.16 -17.79 -21.81
N LEU A 549 6.96 -18.12 -21.31
CA LEU A 549 5.78 -17.29 -21.54
C LEU A 549 5.29 -16.55 -20.28
N ARG A 550 5.63 -17.02 -19.07
CA ARG A 550 5.20 -16.34 -17.83
C ARG A 550 6.00 -15.05 -17.56
N PRO A 551 5.47 -14.06 -16.83
CA PRO A 551 6.23 -12.89 -16.41
C PRO A 551 7.43 -13.26 -15.53
N LEU A 552 8.63 -12.82 -15.90
CA LEU A 552 9.88 -13.03 -15.15
C LEU A 552 10.80 -11.83 -15.33
N HIS A 553 11.64 -11.56 -14.32
CA HIS A 553 12.70 -10.57 -14.43
C HIS A 553 13.73 -10.99 -15.49
N ARG A 554 14.27 -10.03 -16.26
CA ARG A 554 15.20 -10.27 -17.39
C ARG A 554 16.38 -11.16 -16.98
N ALA A 555 17.03 -10.85 -15.86
CA ALA A 555 18.18 -11.61 -15.37
C ALA A 555 17.84 -13.05 -14.99
N THR A 556 16.70 -13.26 -14.31
CA THR A 556 16.25 -14.61 -13.92
C THR A 556 15.88 -15.45 -15.14
N ARG A 557 15.26 -14.83 -16.15
CA ARG A 557 14.93 -15.51 -17.41
C ARG A 557 16.18 -15.97 -18.17
N ALA A 558 17.25 -15.17 -18.17
CA ALA A 558 18.52 -15.58 -18.77
C ALA A 558 19.11 -16.84 -18.10
N LEU A 559 18.91 -17.02 -16.79
CA LEU A 559 19.28 -18.27 -16.09
C LEU A 559 18.38 -19.44 -16.54
N ALA A 560 17.07 -19.20 -16.64
CA ALA A 560 16.12 -20.23 -17.10
C ALA A 560 16.42 -20.73 -18.52
N PHE A 561 16.91 -19.86 -19.42
CA PHE A 561 17.33 -20.29 -20.76
C PHE A 561 18.51 -21.28 -20.74
N ARG A 562 19.45 -21.11 -19.81
CA ARG A 562 20.56 -22.08 -19.65
C ARG A 562 20.03 -23.43 -19.14
N ALA A 563 19.09 -23.41 -18.20
CA ALA A 563 18.43 -24.63 -17.72
C ALA A 563 17.63 -25.33 -18.84
N LEU A 564 16.93 -24.57 -19.70
CA LEU A 564 16.23 -25.11 -20.88
C LEU A 564 17.18 -25.74 -21.89
N ALA A 565 18.34 -25.14 -22.15
CA ALA A 565 19.35 -25.75 -23.00
C ALA A 565 19.82 -27.10 -22.44
N ASN A 566 20.05 -27.18 -21.12
CA ASN A 566 20.44 -28.43 -20.47
C ASN A 566 19.33 -29.49 -20.44
N ALA A 567 18.06 -29.08 -20.48
CA ALA A 567 16.92 -29.99 -20.49
C ALA A 567 16.71 -30.68 -21.85
N ALA A 568 17.25 -30.13 -22.94
CA ALA A 568 17.15 -30.66 -24.30
C ALA A 568 18.09 -31.86 -24.52
N VAL A 569 17.85 -32.95 -23.77
CA VAL A 569 18.69 -34.17 -23.79
C VAL A 569 18.30 -35.16 -24.90
N ASP A 570 17.13 -34.99 -25.50
CA ASP A 570 16.62 -35.75 -26.63
C ASP A 570 15.89 -34.85 -27.63
N LEU A 571 15.70 -35.37 -28.85
CA LEU A 571 15.10 -34.62 -29.96
C LEU A 571 13.67 -34.17 -29.64
N GLU A 572 12.85 -35.02 -29.01
CA GLU A 572 11.46 -34.70 -28.66
C GLU A 572 11.39 -33.48 -27.72
N THR A 573 12.24 -33.48 -26.68
CA THR A 573 12.31 -32.40 -25.72
C THR A 573 12.85 -31.12 -26.37
N ALA A 574 13.87 -31.24 -27.22
CA ALA A 574 14.43 -30.13 -27.98
C ALA A 574 13.39 -29.50 -28.93
N GLU A 575 12.60 -30.30 -29.65
CA GLU A 575 11.50 -29.85 -30.50
C GLU A 575 10.46 -29.03 -29.72
N ARG A 576 10.05 -29.54 -28.55
CA ARG A 576 9.06 -28.85 -27.70
C ARG A 576 9.58 -27.50 -27.20
N ILE A 577 10.82 -27.45 -26.72
CA ILE A 577 11.44 -26.21 -26.25
C ILE A 577 11.60 -25.24 -27.42
N HIS A 578 12.12 -25.69 -28.56
CA HIS A 578 12.35 -24.86 -29.74
C HIS A 578 11.05 -24.20 -30.26
N ARG A 579 9.96 -24.97 -30.34
CA ARG A 579 8.64 -24.46 -30.73
C ARG A 579 8.19 -23.31 -29.84
N GLN A 580 8.27 -23.50 -28.52
CA GLN A 580 7.85 -22.48 -27.56
C GLN A 580 8.81 -21.27 -27.53
N CYS A 581 10.10 -21.47 -27.81
CA CYS A 581 11.04 -20.37 -28.00
C CYS A 581 10.64 -19.48 -29.19
N ARG A 582 10.15 -20.07 -30.27
CA ARG A 582 9.64 -19.30 -31.43
C ARG A 582 8.38 -18.52 -31.09
N GLU A 583 7.45 -19.11 -30.33
CA GLU A 583 6.28 -18.37 -29.83
C GLU A 583 6.71 -17.19 -28.96
N ALA A 584 7.70 -17.38 -28.10
CA ALA A 584 8.22 -16.31 -27.23
C ALA A 584 8.89 -15.16 -28.01
N MET A 585 9.28 -15.33 -29.27
CA MET A 585 9.81 -14.25 -30.12
C MET A 585 8.76 -13.17 -30.43
N TYR A 586 7.47 -13.51 -30.39
CA TYR A 586 6.38 -12.55 -30.58
C TYR A 586 6.12 -11.68 -29.34
N LEU A 587 6.73 -11.98 -28.20
CA LEU A 587 6.60 -11.16 -27.00
C LEU A 587 7.33 -9.81 -27.18
N PRO A 588 6.83 -8.72 -26.56
CA PRO A 588 7.47 -7.41 -26.65
C PRO A 588 8.90 -7.41 -26.10
N ASP A 589 9.80 -6.67 -26.76
CA ASP A 589 11.22 -6.57 -26.39
C ASP A 589 11.43 -5.95 -25.00
N LYS A 590 10.46 -5.15 -24.54
CA LYS A 590 10.51 -4.45 -23.26
C LYS A 590 10.56 -5.48 -22.11
N ARG A 591 11.74 -5.60 -21.49
CA ARG A 591 12.08 -6.54 -20.39
C ARG A 591 12.23 -8.01 -20.81
N TYR A 592 12.12 -8.34 -22.10
CA TYR A 592 12.38 -9.68 -22.62
C TYR A 592 13.81 -9.77 -23.22
N PRO A 593 14.67 -10.70 -22.78
CA PRO A 593 16.04 -10.89 -23.28
C PRO A 593 16.06 -11.64 -24.63
N LYS A 594 15.66 -10.97 -25.73
CA LYS A 594 15.57 -11.59 -27.07
C LYS A 594 16.91 -12.10 -27.60
N GLU A 595 18.00 -11.39 -27.37
CA GLU A 595 19.34 -11.86 -27.77
C GLU A 595 19.69 -13.22 -27.15
N GLN A 596 19.40 -13.38 -25.85
CA GLN A 596 19.64 -14.62 -25.14
C GLN A 596 18.66 -15.73 -25.56
N LEU A 597 17.44 -15.36 -25.96
CA LEU A 597 16.46 -16.30 -26.54
C LEU A 597 16.93 -16.82 -27.91
N ILE A 598 17.45 -15.93 -28.76
CA ILE A 598 18.08 -16.30 -30.04
C ILE A 598 19.29 -17.20 -29.77
N GLY A 599 20.10 -16.89 -28.75
CA GLY A 599 21.21 -17.75 -28.33
C GLY A 599 20.78 -19.16 -27.91
N LEU A 600 19.64 -19.29 -27.21
CA LEU A 600 19.05 -20.60 -26.88
C LEU A 600 18.59 -21.34 -28.14
N ILE A 601 17.87 -20.66 -29.05
CA ILE A 601 17.44 -21.25 -30.33
C ILE A 601 18.65 -21.73 -31.13
N GLY A 602 19.67 -20.89 -31.29
CA GLY A 602 20.90 -21.23 -32.02
C GLY A 602 21.62 -22.44 -31.43
N ARG A 603 21.67 -22.56 -30.10
CA ARG A 603 22.24 -23.74 -29.42
C ARG A 603 21.42 -25.00 -29.70
N LEU A 604 20.10 -24.94 -29.59
CA LEU A 604 19.23 -26.08 -29.89
C LEU A 604 19.39 -26.53 -31.35
N LEU A 605 19.45 -25.61 -32.31
CA LEU A 605 19.68 -25.92 -33.72
C LEU A 605 21.08 -26.46 -33.98
N HIS A 606 22.08 -26.06 -33.18
CA HIS A 606 23.43 -26.60 -33.28
C HIS A 606 23.48 -28.05 -32.82
N ASP A 607 22.94 -28.32 -31.62
CA ASP A 607 22.96 -29.63 -30.96
C ASP A 607 22.00 -30.63 -31.63
N TRP A 608 20.90 -30.15 -32.23
CA TRP A 608 19.86 -30.93 -32.92
C TRP A 608 19.63 -30.39 -34.34
N PRO A 609 20.50 -30.72 -35.31
CA PRO A 609 20.40 -30.23 -36.69
C PRO A 609 19.07 -30.54 -37.39
N GLU A 610 18.36 -31.59 -36.96
CA GLU A 610 17.04 -32.01 -37.46
C GLU A 610 15.96 -30.94 -37.25
N LEU A 611 16.17 -30.00 -36.31
CA LEU A 611 15.23 -28.91 -36.02
C LEU A 611 15.32 -27.74 -37.00
N ARG A 612 16.36 -27.71 -37.86
CA ARG A 612 16.64 -26.57 -38.75
C ARG A 612 15.66 -26.55 -39.91
N MET A 613 15.06 -25.38 -40.16
CA MET A 613 14.38 -25.12 -41.43
C MET A 613 15.42 -24.88 -42.54
N ASP A 614 14.97 -24.92 -43.80
CA ASP A 614 15.82 -24.65 -44.97
C ASP A 614 16.59 -23.31 -44.87
N SER A 615 15.95 -22.29 -44.28
CA SER A 615 16.55 -20.96 -44.06
C SER A 615 17.56 -20.90 -42.91
N GLU A 616 17.68 -21.96 -42.10
CA GLU A 616 18.52 -22.04 -40.90
C GLU A 616 19.68 -23.03 -41.07
N GLN A 617 19.84 -23.59 -42.27
CA GLN A 617 20.99 -24.43 -42.60
C GLN A 617 22.26 -23.58 -42.66
N PRO A 618 23.38 -24.03 -42.06
CA PRO A 618 24.63 -23.31 -42.12
C PRO A 618 25.09 -23.21 -43.58
N VAL A 619 25.41 -22.01 -44.04
CA VAL A 619 25.98 -21.80 -45.38
C VAL A 619 27.43 -22.29 -45.37
N ILE A 620 27.66 -23.49 -45.91
CA ILE A 620 29.00 -24.06 -46.06
C ILE A 620 29.67 -23.39 -47.26
N TYR A 621 30.46 -22.35 -47.01
CA TYR A 621 31.34 -21.77 -48.02
C TYR A 621 32.53 -22.71 -48.23
N GLY A 622 32.55 -23.48 -49.33
CA GLY A 622 33.72 -24.25 -49.75
C GLY A 622 33.51 -25.69 -50.24
N ALA A 623 32.27 -26.21 -50.31
CA ALA A 623 32.01 -27.46 -51.03
C ALA A 623 31.81 -27.17 -52.53
N SER A 624 32.91 -26.85 -53.22
CA SER A 624 32.97 -26.94 -54.67
C SER A 624 32.98 -28.42 -55.06
N VAL A 625 32.24 -28.75 -56.12
CA VAL A 625 32.26 -30.03 -56.85
C VAL A 625 33.69 -30.47 -57.18
#